data_AF-A0A5N0GAT1-F1
#
_entry.id   AF-A0A5N0GAT1-F1
#
_cell.length_a   1.000
_cell.length_b   1.000
_cell.length_c   1.000
_cell.angle_alpha   90.00
_cell.angle_beta   90.00
_cell.angle_gamma   90.00
#
_symmetry.space_group_name_H-M   'P 1'
#
loop_
_entity.id
_entity.type
_entity.pdbx_description
1 polymer ?
#
loop_
_entity_poly.entity_id
_entity_poly.type
_entity_poly.pdbx_seq_one_letter_code
_entity_poly.pdbx_strand_id
1 'polypeptide(L)'
;MVEGGRRLARTRHHLDDAGLSVEQWRDNWEAARYRISANGSPDEPFGNLTITVTPTGEVSIRLPTPLEHLANAPRGRYVLSGQAVFAHRDQEWMARITAGSSVSYTLTRKPGRSGRYLTANWAIGSVPYWAGRDDRAAGDDVYLTGPVVGVDLNDGHLAVRRLDAHGNPVGAP
;
A
#
# COMPACT_ATOMS: atom_id res chain seq x y z
N MET A 1 -11.95 1.51 -9.52
CA MET A 1 -11.70 2.93 -9.84
C MET A 1 -10.98 2.97 -11.18
N VAL A 2 -11.45 3.75 -12.17
CA VAL A 2 -10.80 3.82 -13.49
C VAL A 2 -9.61 4.78 -13.41
N GLU A 3 -8.41 4.26 -13.70
CA GLU A 3 -7.15 5.00 -13.64
C GLU A 3 -7.01 6.01 -14.79
N GLY A 4 -6.55 7.22 -14.49
CA GLY A 4 -6.68 8.36 -15.41
C GLY A 4 -8.14 8.70 -15.71
N GLY A 5 -9.03 8.53 -14.72
CA GLY A 5 -10.47 8.41 -14.92
C GLY A 5 -11.20 9.64 -15.47
N ARG A 6 -12.52 9.49 -15.57
CA ARG A 6 -13.49 10.50 -16.06
C ARG A 6 -13.23 11.91 -15.52
N ARG A 7 -12.79 12.04 -14.26
CA ARG A 7 -12.47 13.33 -13.65
C ARG A 7 -11.32 14.05 -14.36
N LEU A 8 -10.18 13.38 -14.56
CA LEU A 8 -9.03 14.00 -15.24
C LEU A 8 -9.35 14.29 -16.71
N ALA A 9 -10.08 13.41 -17.39
CA ALA A 9 -10.54 13.66 -18.75
C ALA A 9 -11.43 14.91 -18.83
N ARG A 10 -12.37 15.07 -17.89
CA ARG A 10 -13.23 16.26 -17.81
C ARG A 10 -12.42 17.52 -17.49
N THR A 11 -11.47 17.43 -16.55
CA THR A 11 -10.58 18.55 -16.20
C THR A 11 -9.80 19.09 -17.41
N ARG A 12 -9.55 18.27 -18.44
CA ARG A 12 -8.88 18.73 -19.67
C ARG A 12 -9.57 19.91 -20.36
N HIS A 13 -10.90 20.01 -20.21
CA HIS A 13 -11.71 21.06 -20.80
C HIS A 13 -11.92 22.27 -19.86
N HIS A 14 -11.51 22.15 -18.60
CA HIS A 14 -11.68 23.15 -17.54
C HIS A 14 -10.35 23.38 -16.82
N LEU A 15 -9.29 23.58 -17.60
CA LEU A 15 -7.93 23.71 -17.07
C LEU A 15 -7.75 24.98 -16.25
N ASP A 16 -8.35 26.09 -16.70
CA ASP A 16 -8.29 27.38 -16.00
C ASP A 16 -8.99 27.30 -14.64
N ASP A 17 -10.20 26.75 -14.59
CA ASP A 17 -10.95 26.52 -13.34
C ASP A 17 -10.19 25.61 -12.37
N ALA A 18 -9.40 24.67 -12.91
CA ALA A 18 -8.59 23.73 -12.14
C ALA A 18 -7.21 24.28 -11.77
N GLY A 19 -6.82 25.46 -12.26
CA GLY A 19 -5.50 26.04 -12.07
C GLY A 19 -4.36 25.16 -12.61
N LEU A 20 -4.59 24.46 -13.73
CA LEU A 20 -3.62 23.55 -14.35
C LEU A 20 -3.20 24.03 -15.74
N SER A 21 -1.90 23.94 -16.04
CA SER A 21 -1.44 24.02 -17.44
C SER A 21 -1.76 22.72 -18.19
N VAL A 22 -1.67 22.76 -19.53
CA VAL A 22 -1.82 21.57 -20.38
C VAL A 22 -0.73 20.53 -20.06
N GLU A 23 0.49 20.98 -19.80
CA GLU A 23 1.64 20.14 -19.47
C GLU A 23 1.45 19.47 -18.11
N GLN A 24 1.03 20.22 -17.09
CA GLN A 24 0.72 19.69 -15.77
C GLN A 24 -0.42 18.68 -15.83
N TRP A 25 -1.47 18.98 -16.62
CA TRP A 25 -2.55 18.03 -16.84
C TRP A 25 -2.06 16.76 -17.55
N ARG A 26 -1.21 16.88 -18.58
CA ARG A 26 -0.69 15.73 -19.32
C ARG A 26 0.17 14.86 -18.41
N ASP A 27 1.00 15.48 -17.58
CA ASP A 27 1.80 14.77 -16.60
C ASP A 27 0.94 13.98 -15.60
N ASN A 28 -0.10 14.62 -15.07
CA ASN A 28 -1.10 13.99 -14.21
C ASN A 28 -1.81 12.83 -14.90
N TRP A 29 -2.20 13.02 -16.16
CA TRP A 29 -2.87 12.03 -16.98
C TRP A 29 -2.01 10.79 -17.23
N GLU A 30 -0.77 10.99 -17.66
CA GLU A 30 0.18 9.91 -17.93
C GLU A 30 0.57 9.16 -16.66
N ALA A 31 0.89 9.88 -15.58
CA ALA A 31 1.25 9.25 -14.31
C ALA A 31 0.11 8.41 -13.73
N ALA A 32 -1.15 8.88 -13.81
CA ALA A 32 -2.31 8.12 -13.34
C ALA A 32 -2.50 6.80 -14.11
N ARG A 33 -2.11 6.76 -15.39
CA ARG A 33 -2.22 5.57 -16.24
C ARG A 33 -0.95 4.71 -16.24
N TYR A 34 0.13 5.19 -15.63
CA TYR A 34 1.38 4.48 -15.53
C TYR A 34 1.32 3.46 -14.39
N ARG A 35 0.96 2.22 -14.72
CA ARG A 35 0.91 1.12 -13.75
C ARG A 35 1.26 -0.21 -14.36
N ILE A 36 2.06 -0.99 -13.63
CA ILE A 36 2.25 -2.43 -13.84
C ILE A 36 2.01 -3.11 -12.50
N SER A 37 1.04 -4.03 -12.44
CA SER A 37 0.72 -4.77 -11.22
C SER A 37 0.85 -6.26 -11.47
N ALA A 38 1.36 -6.97 -10.47
CA ALA A 38 1.42 -8.42 -10.44
C ALA A 38 0.94 -8.91 -9.09
N ASN A 39 -0.05 -9.81 -9.10
CA ASN A 39 -0.47 -10.51 -7.90
C ASN A 39 0.63 -11.47 -7.46
N GLY A 40 0.80 -11.61 -6.15
CA GLY A 40 1.71 -12.60 -5.59
C GLY A 40 1.05 -13.97 -5.56
N SER A 41 1.88 -15.01 -5.53
CA SER A 41 1.46 -16.39 -5.34
C SER A 41 2.25 -17.01 -4.18
N PRO A 42 1.62 -17.86 -3.34
CA PRO A 42 2.36 -18.61 -2.33
C PRO A 42 3.32 -19.60 -2.99
N ASP A 43 4.33 -20.02 -2.24
CA ASP A 43 5.34 -21.01 -2.61
C ASP A 43 6.22 -20.63 -3.82
N GLU A 44 6.05 -19.42 -4.34
CA GLU A 44 6.91 -18.86 -5.38
C GLU A 44 8.12 -18.15 -4.77
N PRO A 45 9.31 -18.25 -5.40
CA PRO A 45 10.46 -17.45 -5.03
C PRO A 45 10.11 -15.97 -4.96
N PHE A 46 10.44 -15.34 -3.83
CA PHE A 46 10.18 -13.92 -3.56
C PHE A 46 8.71 -13.50 -3.60
N GLY A 47 7.78 -14.48 -3.52
CA GLY A 47 6.33 -14.25 -3.45
C GLY A 47 5.66 -13.84 -4.76
N ASN A 48 6.41 -13.71 -5.87
CA ASN A 48 5.91 -13.22 -7.16
C ASN A 48 6.88 -13.53 -8.32
N LEU A 49 6.38 -14.20 -9.36
CA LEU A 49 7.18 -14.51 -10.55
C LEU A 49 7.14 -13.44 -11.64
N THR A 50 6.15 -12.56 -11.66
CA THR A 50 6.03 -11.53 -12.71
C THR A 50 6.84 -10.30 -12.36
N ILE A 51 6.71 -9.78 -11.14
CA ILE A 51 7.56 -8.71 -10.60
C ILE A 51 8.29 -9.30 -9.41
N THR A 52 9.57 -9.59 -9.59
CA THR A 52 10.40 -10.20 -8.56
C THR A 52 11.29 -9.14 -7.95
N VAL A 53 11.34 -9.09 -6.62
CA VAL A 53 12.22 -8.20 -5.87
C VAL A 53 13.11 -9.05 -4.97
N THR A 54 14.43 -8.92 -5.13
CA THR A 54 15.40 -9.66 -4.33
C THR A 54 15.63 -8.99 -2.96
N PRO A 55 16.25 -9.68 -1.99
CA PRO A 55 16.67 -9.08 -0.72
C PRO A 55 17.59 -7.85 -0.86
N THR A 56 18.34 -7.76 -1.95
CA THR A 56 19.21 -6.60 -2.23
C THR A 56 18.46 -5.44 -2.92
N GLY A 57 17.16 -5.59 -3.15
CA GLY A 57 16.32 -4.60 -3.80
C GLY A 57 16.39 -4.63 -5.33
N GLU A 58 17.03 -5.63 -5.95
CA GLU A 58 16.98 -5.78 -7.41
C GLU A 58 15.55 -6.09 -7.85
N VAL A 59 15.04 -5.32 -8.81
CA VAL A 59 13.69 -5.49 -9.34
C VAL A 59 13.78 -6.03 -10.76
N SER A 60 13.16 -7.18 -11.01
CA SER A 60 13.04 -7.76 -12.35
C SER A 60 11.58 -8.01 -12.73
N ILE A 61 11.26 -7.76 -13.99
CA ILE A 61 9.92 -7.93 -14.56
C ILE A 61 9.98 -8.98 -15.65
N ARG A 62 9.16 -10.04 -15.55
CA ARG A 62 8.97 -10.99 -16.66
C ARG A 62 8.17 -10.31 -17.76
N LEU A 63 8.75 -10.24 -18.96
CA LEU A 63 8.10 -9.62 -20.11
C LEU A 63 7.15 -10.63 -20.78
N PRO A 64 6.00 -10.17 -21.30
CA PRO A 64 5.18 -10.99 -22.19
C PRO A 64 5.91 -11.20 -23.52
N THR A 65 5.60 -12.29 -24.22
CA THR A 65 6.29 -12.69 -25.47
C THR A 65 6.49 -11.57 -26.49
N PRO A 66 5.51 -10.68 -26.78
CA PRO A 66 5.73 -9.58 -27.73
C PRO A 66 6.82 -8.60 -27.30
N LEU A 67 7.12 -8.52 -26.01
CA LEU A 67 8.12 -7.60 -25.44
C LEU A 67 9.43 -8.32 -25.05
N GLU A 68 9.55 -9.64 -25.23
CA GLU A 68 10.77 -10.38 -24.84
C GLU A 68 12.03 -9.86 -25.53
N HIS A 69 11.91 -9.28 -26.73
CA HIS A 69 13.01 -8.63 -27.44
C HIS A 69 13.61 -7.43 -26.69
N LEU A 70 12.91 -6.89 -25.70
CA LEU A 70 13.39 -5.82 -24.82
C LEU A 70 14.11 -6.36 -23.58
N ALA A 71 14.09 -7.67 -23.32
CA ALA A 71 14.68 -8.27 -22.14
C ALA A 71 16.18 -7.96 -22.06
N ASN A 72 16.64 -7.56 -20.87
CA ASN A 72 18.06 -7.31 -20.57
C ASN A 72 18.65 -8.36 -19.61
N ALA A 73 17.87 -9.41 -19.29
CA ALA A 73 18.26 -10.49 -18.40
C ALA A 73 17.67 -11.84 -18.86
N PRO A 74 18.22 -12.97 -18.40
CA PRO A 74 17.75 -14.30 -18.77
C PRO A 74 16.26 -14.55 -18.50
N ARG A 75 15.69 -15.51 -19.22
CA ARG A 75 14.28 -15.96 -19.08
C ARG A 75 13.25 -14.85 -19.40
N GLY A 76 13.57 -13.99 -20.37
CA GLY A 76 12.67 -12.93 -20.83
C GLY A 76 12.41 -11.85 -19.77
N ARG A 77 13.41 -11.56 -18.92
CA ARG A 77 13.27 -10.58 -17.84
C ARG A 77 13.89 -9.24 -18.19
N TYR A 78 13.29 -8.19 -17.64
CA TYR A 78 13.82 -6.84 -17.63
C TYR A 78 14.16 -6.43 -16.19
N VAL A 79 15.44 -6.30 -15.89
CA VAL A 79 15.95 -5.77 -14.62
C VAL A 79 15.98 -4.25 -14.69
N LEU A 80 15.36 -3.59 -13.71
CA LEU A 80 15.38 -2.13 -13.60
C LEU A 80 16.75 -1.67 -13.11
N SER A 81 17.22 -0.52 -13.61
CA SER A 81 18.52 0.05 -13.22
C SER A 81 18.56 0.57 -11.78
N GLY A 82 17.39 0.87 -11.19
CA GLY A 82 17.28 1.31 -9.80
C GLY A 82 16.94 0.15 -8.86
N GLN A 83 17.43 0.22 -7.63
CA GLN A 83 17.07 -0.70 -6.56
C GLN A 83 15.81 -0.21 -5.82
N ALA A 84 14.96 -1.16 -5.43
CA ALA A 84 13.85 -0.90 -4.53
C ALA A 84 14.35 -0.77 -3.09
N VAL A 85 13.90 0.28 -2.41
CA VAL A 85 14.14 0.49 -0.98
C VAL A 85 12.79 0.69 -0.30
N PHE A 86 12.50 -0.14 0.68
CA PHE A 86 11.31 -0.01 1.53
C PHE A 86 11.75 0.58 2.86
N ALA A 87 11.26 1.77 3.21
CA ALA A 87 11.58 2.41 4.49
C ALA A 87 10.65 1.99 5.64
N HIS A 88 9.49 1.42 5.30
CA HIS A 88 8.49 0.97 6.26
C HIS A 88 8.26 -0.53 6.08
N ARG A 89 8.27 -1.28 7.19
CA ARG A 89 8.05 -2.74 7.22
C ARG A 89 9.03 -3.52 6.32
N ASP A 90 10.26 -3.05 6.21
CA ASP A 90 11.32 -3.68 5.42
C ASP A 90 11.64 -5.10 5.92
N GLN A 91 11.76 -5.27 7.24
CA GLN A 91 12.03 -6.56 7.86
C GLN A 91 10.85 -7.54 7.67
N GLU A 92 9.61 -7.07 7.81
CA GLU A 92 8.41 -7.88 7.55
C GLU A 92 8.36 -8.32 6.09
N TRP A 93 8.58 -7.38 5.17
CA TRP A 93 8.66 -7.66 3.74
C TRP A 93 9.77 -8.67 3.42
N MET A 94 10.96 -8.49 3.99
CA MET A 94 12.09 -9.39 3.81
C MET A 94 11.73 -10.81 4.24
N ALA A 95 11.16 -10.96 5.44
CA ALA A 95 10.73 -12.26 5.96
C ALA A 95 9.73 -12.94 5.01
N ARG A 96 8.79 -12.18 4.44
CA ARG A 96 7.80 -12.72 3.49
C ARG A 96 8.45 -13.28 2.23
N ILE A 97 9.32 -12.50 1.58
CA ILE A 97 9.95 -12.92 0.33
C ILE A 97 10.93 -14.08 0.53
N THR A 98 11.53 -14.22 1.71
CA THR A 98 12.39 -15.35 2.06
C THR A 98 11.62 -16.60 2.48
N ALA A 99 10.41 -16.45 2.99
CA ALA A 99 9.56 -17.55 3.46
C ALA A 99 8.58 -18.08 2.40
N GLY A 100 8.70 -17.65 1.12
CA GLY A 100 7.79 -18.08 0.06
C GLY A 100 6.35 -17.57 0.22
N SER A 101 6.14 -16.50 0.99
CA SER A 101 4.82 -15.90 1.16
C SER A 101 4.43 -15.06 -0.05
N SER A 102 3.16 -15.09 -0.43
CA SER A 102 2.61 -14.25 -1.50
C SER A 102 2.81 -12.76 -1.20
N VAL A 103 3.41 -12.04 -2.17
CA VAL A 103 3.53 -10.58 -2.15
C VAL A 103 3.14 -10.04 -3.53
N SER A 104 2.13 -9.19 -3.57
CA SER A 104 1.79 -8.46 -4.79
C SER A 104 2.64 -7.20 -4.91
N TYR A 105 3.03 -6.87 -6.13
CA TYR A 105 3.78 -5.66 -6.41
C TYR A 105 3.04 -4.77 -7.41
N THR A 106 3.14 -3.47 -7.22
CA THR A 106 2.64 -2.48 -8.16
C THR A 106 3.68 -1.39 -8.40
N LEU A 107 4.12 -1.26 -9.64
CA LEU A 107 4.98 -0.19 -10.12
C LEU A 107 4.12 0.97 -10.59
N THR A 108 4.42 2.19 -10.13
CA THR A 108 3.71 3.42 -10.49
C THR A 108 4.67 4.57 -10.73
N ARG A 109 4.11 5.69 -11.21
CA ARG A 109 4.77 6.99 -11.32
C ARG A 109 3.94 8.03 -10.55
N LYS A 110 4.60 9.06 -10.00
CA LYS A 110 3.92 10.24 -9.45
C LYS A 110 4.16 11.45 -10.35
N PRO A 111 3.16 12.31 -10.58
CA PRO A 111 3.36 13.57 -11.30
C PRO A 111 4.40 14.45 -10.60
N GLY A 112 5.17 15.22 -11.36
CA GLY A 112 6.18 16.16 -10.88
C GLY A 112 7.38 15.51 -10.16
N ARG A 113 7.45 14.18 -10.08
CA ARG A 113 8.57 13.47 -9.44
C ARG A 113 9.32 12.61 -10.45
N SER A 114 10.65 12.65 -10.34
CA SER A 114 11.51 11.72 -11.07
C SER A 114 11.40 10.31 -10.47
N GLY A 115 11.67 9.30 -11.30
CA GLY A 115 11.72 7.91 -10.88
C GLY A 115 10.39 7.15 -10.92
N ARG A 116 10.38 5.98 -10.28
CA ARG A 116 9.26 5.04 -10.19
C ARG A 116 9.08 4.61 -8.75
N TYR A 117 7.85 4.27 -8.40
CA TYR A 117 7.47 3.86 -7.06
C TYR A 117 7.01 2.42 -7.10
N LEU A 118 7.59 1.59 -6.24
CA LEU A 118 7.18 0.21 -6.06
C LEU A 118 6.41 0.09 -4.75
N THR A 119 5.21 -0.48 -4.82
CA THR A 119 4.40 -0.82 -3.65
C THR A 119 4.34 -2.33 -3.52
N ALA A 120 4.72 -2.85 -2.36
CA ALA A 120 4.51 -4.24 -1.99
C ALA A 120 3.24 -4.33 -1.12
N ASN A 121 2.34 -5.26 -1.44
CA ASN A 121 1.15 -5.52 -0.62
C ASN A 121 1.02 -7.01 -0.35
N TRP A 122 0.70 -7.35 0.89
CA TRP A 122 0.47 -8.71 1.34
C TRP A 122 -0.65 -8.73 2.38
N ALA A 123 -1.31 -9.88 2.52
CA ALA A 123 -2.27 -10.09 3.59
C ALA A 123 -1.51 -10.25 4.92
N ILE A 124 -1.91 -9.46 5.92
CA ILE A 124 -1.56 -9.71 7.31
C ILE A 124 -2.58 -10.73 7.81
N GLY A 125 -2.13 -11.71 8.62
CA GLY A 125 -3.04 -12.68 9.22
C GLY A 125 -4.18 -11.95 9.92
N SER A 126 -5.40 -12.47 9.78
CA SER A 126 -6.57 -11.90 10.45
C SER A 126 -6.26 -11.88 11.94
N VAL A 127 -6.05 -10.69 12.49
CA VAL A 127 -6.22 -10.50 13.93
C VAL A 127 -7.71 -10.72 14.18
N PRO A 128 -8.09 -11.61 15.12
CA PRO A 128 -9.50 -11.84 15.42
C PRO A 128 -10.16 -10.48 15.61
N TYR A 129 -11.17 -10.19 14.80
CA TYR A 129 -11.54 -8.80 14.49
C TYR A 129 -12.19 -8.06 15.67
N TRP A 130 -12.12 -8.59 16.90
CA TRP A 130 -13.10 -8.63 17.98
C TRP A 130 -14.08 -9.79 17.76
N ALA A 131 -13.75 -10.95 18.33
CA ALA A 131 -14.76 -11.63 19.12
C ALA A 131 -14.53 -11.14 20.56
N GLY A 132 -15.51 -11.21 21.46
CA GLY A 132 -15.21 -11.10 22.88
C GLY A 132 -14.04 -12.03 23.25
N ARG A 133 -13.46 -11.85 24.44
CA ARG A 133 -12.53 -12.87 24.94
C ARG A 133 -13.17 -14.26 24.76
N ASP A 134 -12.38 -15.27 24.38
CA ASP A 134 -12.89 -16.64 24.13
C ASP A 134 -13.68 -17.22 25.31
N ASP A 135 -13.59 -16.61 26.50
CA ASP A 135 -14.31 -16.93 27.73
C ASP A 135 -15.62 -16.14 27.95
N ARG A 136 -16.11 -15.34 27.00
CA ARG A 136 -17.30 -14.48 27.14
C ARG A 136 -18.37 -14.78 26.09
N ALA A 137 -19.60 -15.00 26.53
CA ALA A 137 -20.77 -15.13 25.67
C ALA A 137 -21.28 -13.75 25.20
N ALA A 138 -22.09 -13.74 24.14
CA ALA A 138 -22.77 -12.54 23.70
C ALA A 138 -23.73 -12.04 24.80
N GLY A 139 -23.51 -10.80 25.27
CA GLY A 139 -24.29 -10.19 26.35
C GLY A 139 -23.61 -10.21 27.72
N ASP A 140 -22.45 -10.87 27.86
CA ASP A 140 -21.65 -10.78 29.08
C ASP A 140 -20.99 -9.39 29.18
N ASP A 141 -20.91 -8.87 30.41
CA ASP A 141 -20.10 -7.69 30.71
C ASP A 141 -18.65 -7.90 30.23
N VAL A 142 -17.94 -6.84 29.87
CA VAL A 142 -16.51 -6.93 29.57
C VAL A 142 -15.76 -6.05 30.56
N TYR A 143 -14.87 -6.67 31.34
CA TYR A 143 -14.04 -5.97 32.29
C TYR A 143 -12.66 -5.75 31.67
N LEU A 144 -12.34 -4.48 31.40
CA LEU A 144 -11.03 -4.08 30.90
C LEU A 144 -9.99 -4.21 32.03
N THR A 145 -8.88 -4.88 31.74
CA THR A 145 -7.78 -5.08 32.70
C THR A 145 -6.64 -4.07 32.54
N GLY A 146 -6.82 -3.05 31.69
CA GLY A 146 -5.80 -2.07 31.36
C GLY A 146 -6.32 -0.64 31.34
N PRO A 147 -5.44 0.36 31.19
CA PRO A 147 -5.83 1.77 31.08
C PRO A 147 -6.82 1.97 29.94
N VAL A 148 -7.87 2.75 30.20
CA VAL A 148 -8.88 3.09 29.20
C VAL A 148 -8.66 4.51 28.72
N VAL A 149 -8.85 4.74 27.43
CA VAL A 149 -8.84 6.07 26.83
C VAL A 149 -10.18 6.30 26.14
N GLY A 150 -10.88 7.33 26.58
CA GLY A 150 -12.05 7.86 25.87
C GLY A 150 -11.60 8.74 24.73
N VAL A 151 -12.14 8.49 23.53
CA VAL A 151 -11.91 9.31 22.34
C VAL A 151 -13.26 9.83 21.86
N ASP A 152 -13.37 11.15 21.75
CA ASP A 152 -14.51 11.83 21.14
C ASP A 152 -14.07 12.52 19.86
N LEU A 153 -14.83 12.31 18.80
CA LEU A 153 -14.57 12.80 17.45
C LEU A 153 -15.77 13.63 17.01
N ASN A 154 -15.55 14.92 16.84
CA ASN A 154 -16.52 15.87 16.31
C ASN A 154 -15.87 16.76 15.25
N ASP A 155 -16.68 17.45 14.44
CA ASP A 155 -16.16 18.34 13.41
C ASP A 155 -15.27 19.43 14.03
N GLY A 156 -14.02 19.53 13.57
CA GLY A 156 -13.01 20.42 14.14
C GLY A 156 -12.57 20.11 15.57
N HIS A 157 -12.97 18.98 16.16
CA HIS A 157 -12.66 18.65 17.56
C HIS A 157 -12.28 17.17 17.74
N LEU A 158 -11.06 16.95 18.23
CA LEU A 158 -10.59 15.67 18.75
C LEU A 158 -10.32 15.81 20.25
N ALA A 159 -11.03 15.06 21.09
CA ALA A 159 -10.77 14.98 22.51
C ALA A 159 -10.29 13.58 22.89
N VAL A 160 -9.18 13.52 23.61
CA VAL A 160 -8.59 12.28 24.14
C VAL A 160 -8.40 12.44 25.63
N ARG A 161 -8.89 11.48 26.41
CA ARG A 161 -8.75 11.45 27.86
C ARG A 161 -8.52 10.04 28.35
N ARG A 162 -7.53 9.86 29.22
CA ARG A 162 -7.44 8.65 30.04
C ARG A 162 -8.62 8.62 31.01
N LEU A 163 -9.18 7.44 31.25
CA LEU A 163 -10.25 7.24 32.21
C LEU A 163 -9.73 6.52 33.46
N ASP A 164 -10.28 6.85 34.62
CA ASP A 164 -10.13 6.06 35.84
C ASP A 164 -11.02 4.80 35.81
N ALA A 165 -11.00 4.03 36.90
CA ALA A 165 -11.78 2.79 37.03
C ALA A 165 -13.30 3.01 37.04
N HIS A 166 -13.77 4.25 37.20
CA HIS A 166 -15.18 4.63 37.20
C HIS A 166 -15.62 5.26 35.86
N GLY A 167 -14.70 5.39 34.90
CA GLY A 167 -14.96 6.02 33.62
C GLY A 167 -14.84 7.55 33.64
N ASN A 168 -14.31 8.15 34.72
CA ASN A 168 -14.12 9.60 34.78
C ASN A 168 -12.82 9.99 34.05
N PRO A 169 -12.83 11.08 33.28
CA PRO A 169 -11.62 11.64 32.68
C PRO A 169 -10.58 12.05 33.73
N VAL A 170 -9.34 11.60 33.58
CA VAL A 170 -8.22 11.94 34.47
C VAL A 170 -6.96 12.31 33.67
N GLY A 171 -6.24 13.32 34.17
CA GLY A 171 -4.98 13.79 33.58
C GLY A 171 -5.13 14.62 32.30
N ALA A 172 -3.99 14.99 31.72
CA ALA A 172 -3.90 15.54 30.36
C ALA A 172 -3.95 14.39 29.32
N PRO A 173 -4.20 14.69 28.03
CA PRO A 173 -4.08 13.69 26.95
C PRO A 173 -2.77 12.91 27.00
#